data_AF-A0A9E4JAX7-F1
#
_entry.id   AF-A0A9E4JAX7-F1
#
_cell.length_a   1.000
_cell.length_b   1.000
_cell.length_c   1.000
_cell.angle_alpha   90.00
_cell.angle_beta   90.00
_cell.angle_gamma   90.00
#
_symmetry.space_group_name_H-M   'P 1'
#
loop_
_entity.id
_entity.type
_entity.pdbx_description
1 polymer ?
#
loop_
_entity_poly.entity_id
_entity_poly.type
_entity_poly.pdbx_seq_one_letter_code
_entity_poly.pdbx_strand_id
1 'polypeptide(L)'
;MPPWFANPEHGKWANDARLSQEEIYTIVAWVEGGAKRGDRSQMPEPPVFTAGWQLGEPDYVIDLPAVTVPAEGLDVFRNPIVRIDLPERRWVRAVEFRPGDREVSHHQGAFMVDLAGLMATGGGDTSSLRAQSAPSTNRGTSMRSGCGPQASHRSSFRKARGAGLSRG
;
A
#
# COMPACT_ATOMS: atom_id res chain seq x y z
N MET A 1 -13.09 2.39 -8.87
CA MET A 1 -12.54 1.18 -9.53
C MET A 1 -11.77 1.64 -10.74
N PRO A 2 -10.49 1.26 -10.89
CA PRO A 2 -9.79 1.44 -12.15
C PRO A 2 -10.58 0.72 -13.26
N PRO A 3 -10.63 1.26 -14.48
CA PRO A 3 -11.29 0.59 -15.59
C PRO A 3 -10.69 -0.81 -15.80
N TRP A 4 -11.54 -1.82 -16.01
CA TRP A 4 -11.07 -3.11 -16.47
C TRP A 4 -10.67 -3.01 -17.95
N PHE A 5 -9.44 -3.37 -18.29
CA PHE A 5 -8.89 -3.15 -19.62
C PHE A 5 -9.32 -4.19 -20.68
N ALA A 6 -10.05 -5.25 -20.29
CA ALA A 6 -10.50 -6.25 -21.25
C ALA A 6 -11.67 -5.72 -22.08
N ASN A 7 -11.46 -5.51 -23.38
CA ASN A 7 -12.50 -5.06 -24.29
C ASN A 7 -13.30 -6.25 -24.82
N PRO A 8 -14.61 -6.38 -24.53
CA PRO A 8 -15.44 -7.48 -25.01
C PRO A 8 -15.54 -7.67 -26.51
N GLU A 9 -15.24 -6.65 -27.29
CA GLU A 9 -15.17 -6.76 -28.76
C GLU A 9 -14.01 -7.65 -29.23
N HIS A 10 -13.07 -7.99 -28.35
CA HIS A 10 -11.85 -8.72 -28.69
C HIS A 10 -11.71 -10.09 -28.02
N GLY A 11 -12.74 -10.59 -27.30
CA GLY A 11 -12.68 -11.92 -26.70
C GLY A 11 -13.69 -12.19 -25.59
N LYS A 12 -13.51 -13.35 -24.95
CA LYS A 12 -14.17 -13.73 -23.70
C LYS A 12 -13.11 -14.14 -22.70
N TRP A 13 -13.21 -13.66 -21.47
CA TRP A 13 -12.23 -13.93 -20.41
C TRP A 13 -12.84 -14.86 -19.37
N ALA A 14 -12.01 -15.76 -18.82
CA ALA A 14 -12.46 -16.67 -17.75
C ALA A 14 -12.84 -15.93 -16.46
N ASN A 15 -12.28 -14.74 -16.24
CA ASN A 15 -12.53 -13.87 -15.08
C ASN A 15 -13.22 -12.56 -15.49
N ASP A 16 -14.24 -12.68 -16.34
CA ASP A 16 -14.99 -11.52 -16.80
C ASP A 16 -15.70 -10.81 -15.64
N ALA A 17 -15.23 -9.61 -15.30
CA ALA A 17 -15.73 -8.84 -14.16
C ALA A 17 -16.84 -7.85 -14.53
N ARG A 18 -17.38 -7.93 -15.76
CA ARG A 18 -18.51 -7.08 -16.18
C ARG A 18 -19.79 -7.52 -15.51
N LEU A 19 -20.63 -6.53 -15.27
CA LEU A 19 -22.03 -6.73 -14.89
C LEU A 19 -22.86 -6.94 -16.16
N SER A 20 -23.79 -7.88 -16.09
CA SER A 20 -24.92 -7.99 -17.03
C SER A 20 -25.78 -6.72 -16.98
N GLN A 21 -26.59 -6.51 -18.02
CA GLN A 21 -27.45 -5.34 -18.08
C GLN A 21 -28.48 -5.32 -16.94
N GLU A 22 -28.94 -6.50 -16.53
CA GLU A 22 -29.84 -6.72 -15.41
C GLU A 22 -29.20 -6.35 -14.06
N GLU A 23 -27.94 -6.72 -13.84
CA GLU A 23 -27.18 -6.33 -12.65
C GLU A 23 -26.93 -4.82 -12.61
N ILE A 24 -26.61 -4.21 -13.76
CA ILE A 24 -26.48 -2.75 -13.86
C ILE A 24 -27.79 -2.08 -13.47
N TYR A 25 -28.93 -2.52 -14.03
CA TYR A 25 -30.24 -1.95 -13.68
C TYR A 25 -30.58 -2.13 -12.21
N THR A 26 -30.21 -3.27 -11.62
CA THR A 26 -30.40 -3.52 -10.19
C THR A 26 -29.66 -2.48 -9.33
N ILE A 27 -28.40 -2.19 -9.66
CA ILE A 27 -27.60 -1.19 -8.94
C ILE A 27 -28.15 0.22 -9.17
N VAL A 28 -28.52 0.56 -10.41
CA VAL A 28 -29.10 1.87 -10.75
C VAL A 28 -30.38 2.10 -9.95
N ALA A 29 -31.31 1.14 -9.95
CA ALA A 29 -32.56 1.24 -9.19
C ALA A 29 -32.30 1.39 -7.69
N TRP A 30 -31.28 0.71 -7.15
CA TRP A 30 -30.88 0.88 -5.75
C TRP A 30 -30.36 2.30 -5.45
N VAL A 31 -29.53 2.87 -6.34
CA VAL A 31 -29.03 4.25 -6.21
C VAL A 31 -30.18 5.25 -6.31
N GLU A 32 -31.03 5.16 -7.33
CA GLU A 32 -32.18 6.04 -7.54
C GLU A 32 -33.21 5.94 -6.39
N GLY A 33 -33.32 4.76 -5.79
CA GLY A 33 -34.10 4.52 -4.57
C GLY A 33 -33.51 5.10 -3.29
N GLY A 34 -32.41 5.87 -3.39
CA GLY A 34 -31.76 6.55 -2.27
C GLY A 34 -30.65 5.72 -1.59
N ALA A 35 -30.09 4.72 -2.27
CA ALA A 35 -29.02 3.87 -1.76
C ALA A 35 -29.33 3.26 -0.38
N LYS A 36 -30.55 2.73 -0.22
CA LYS A 36 -31.04 2.21 1.07
C LYS A 36 -30.10 1.14 1.61
N ARG A 37 -29.73 1.29 2.88
CA ARG A 37 -28.93 0.30 3.59
C ARG A 37 -29.66 -1.05 3.61
N GLY A 38 -28.90 -2.14 3.45
CA GLY A 38 -29.40 -3.49 3.62
C GLY A 38 -29.77 -3.81 5.09
N ASP A 39 -30.15 -5.06 5.34
CA ASP A 39 -30.50 -5.51 6.69
C ASP A 39 -29.30 -5.40 7.64
N ARG A 40 -29.50 -4.68 8.75
CA ARG A 40 -28.48 -4.51 9.79
C ARG A 40 -28.16 -5.82 10.52
N SER A 41 -29.08 -6.78 10.56
CA SER A 41 -28.85 -8.09 11.17
C SER A 41 -27.83 -8.94 10.39
N GLN A 42 -27.69 -8.64 9.09
CA GLN A 42 -26.74 -9.30 8.18
C GLN A 42 -25.42 -8.54 8.06
N MET A 43 -25.26 -7.44 8.80
CA MET A 43 -24.04 -6.65 8.77
C MET A 43 -22.94 -7.40 9.52
N PRO A 44 -21.77 -7.66 8.90
CA PRO A 44 -20.65 -8.24 9.62
C PRO A 44 -20.18 -7.28 10.72
N GLU A 45 -19.63 -7.84 11.79
CA GLU A 45 -18.98 -7.04 12.83
C GLU A 45 -17.87 -6.18 12.22
N PRO A 46 -17.74 -4.90 12.63
CA PRO A 46 -16.66 -4.06 12.18
C PRO A 46 -15.29 -4.71 12.48
N PRO A 47 -14.33 -4.63 11.54
CA PRO A 47 -13.01 -5.18 11.78
C PRO A 47 -12.34 -4.46 12.95
N VAL A 48 -11.72 -5.23 13.85
CA VAL A 48 -10.90 -4.69 14.93
C VAL A 48 -9.48 -4.52 14.41
N PHE A 49 -8.99 -3.29 14.38
CA PHE A 49 -7.62 -2.99 13.98
C PHE A 49 -6.69 -3.00 15.18
N THR A 50 -5.58 -3.74 15.08
CA THR A 50 -4.53 -3.73 16.10
C THR A 50 -3.91 -2.34 16.23
N ALA A 51 -3.80 -1.85 17.47
CA ALA A 51 -2.95 -0.72 17.79
C ALA A 51 -1.48 -1.16 17.78
N GLY A 52 -0.66 -0.54 16.93
CA GLY A 52 0.75 -0.91 16.77
C GLY A 52 1.00 -1.78 15.54
N TRP A 53 1.87 -2.79 15.69
CA TRP A 53 2.28 -3.70 14.61
C TRP A 53 1.33 -4.89 14.51
N GLN A 54 0.72 -5.10 13.33
CA GLN A 54 -0.22 -6.19 13.09
C GLN A 54 0.46 -7.56 13.05
N LEU A 55 1.71 -7.61 12.59
CA LEU A 55 2.48 -8.86 12.47
C LEU A 55 3.32 -9.18 13.73
N GLY A 56 3.08 -8.45 14.82
CA GLY A 56 3.87 -8.48 16.05
C GLY A 56 5.05 -7.51 16.04
N GLU A 57 5.77 -7.42 17.15
CA GLU A 57 6.95 -6.56 17.24
C GLU A 57 8.00 -6.94 16.18
N PRO A 58 8.51 -5.97 15.41
CA PRO A 58 9.49 -6.23 14.37
C PRO A 58 10.91 -6.34 14.92
N ASP A 59 11.75 -7.11 14.23
CA ASP A 59 13.17 -7.26 14.56
C ASP A 59 14.00 -6.06 14.08
N TYR A 60 13.49 -5.32 13.09
CA TYR A 60 14.17 -4.18 12.47
C TYR A 60 13.15 -3.15 11.96
N VAL A 61 13.36 -1.88 12.27
CA VAL A 61 12.50 -0.76 11.87
C VAL A 61 13.32 0.25 11.06
N ILE A 62 12.78 0.64 9.92
CA ILE A 62 13.33 1.66 9.05
C ILE A 62 12.44 2.89 9.12
N ASP A 63 13.02 4.01 9.51
CA ASP A 63 12.39 5.32 9.46
C ASP A 63 12.61 5.96 8.08
N LEU A 64 11.52 6.32 7.41
CA LEU A 64 11.58 7.06 6.15
C LEU A 64 11.51 8.56 6.41
N PRO A 65 12.22 9.38 5.61
CA PRO A 65 12.12 10.83 5.72
C PRO A 65 10.68 11.28 5.50
N ALA A 66 10.28 12.32 6.24
CA ALA A 66 8.97 12.94 6.06
C ALA A 66 8.86 13.53 4.64
N VAL A 67 7.68 13.40 4.05
CA VAL A 67 7.34 14.00 2.77
C VAL A 67 6.15 14.92 2.94
N THR A 68 6.24 16.11 2.33
CA THR A 68 5.09 17.02 2.25
C THR A 68 4.14 16.53 1.18
N VAL A 69 2.89 16.30 1.57
CA VAL A 69 1.81 15.94 0.65
C VAL A 69 0.97 17.19 0.36
N PRO A 70 0.83 17.59 -0.91
CA PRO A 70 -0.10 18.67 -1.28
C PRO A 70 -1.53 18.32 -0.84
N ALA A 71 -2.27 19.30 -0.35
CA ALA A 71 -3.67 19.10 0.07
C ALA A 71 -4.62 18.82 -1.12
N GLU A 72 -4.22 19.24 -2.32
CA GLU A 72 -4.98 19.13 -3.56
C GLU A 72 -4.08 18.64 -4.69
N GLY A 73 -4.68 18.01 -5.71
CA GLY A 73 -3.99 17.54 -6.91
C GLY A 73 -4.05 16.03 -7.07
N LEU A 74 -3.21 15.53 -7.98
CA LEU A 74 -3.09 14.10 -8.28
C LEU A 74 -2.18 13.41 -7.27
N ASP A 75 -2.25 12.08 -7.24
CA ASP A 75 -1.37 11.23 -6.45
C ASP A 75 0.11 11.56 -6.72
N VAL A 76 0.87 11.81 -5.65
CA VAL A 76 2.30 12.08 -5.72
C VAL A 76 3.08 10.85 -5.26
N PHE A 77 3.86 10.26 -6.17
CA PHE A 77 4.71 9.12 -5.86
C PHE A 77 6.06 9.58 -5.31
N ARG A 78 6.23 9.48 -3.99
CA ARG A 78 7.52 9.71 -3.34
C ARG A 78 8.29 8.40 -3.21
N ASN A 79 9.59 8.44 -3.55
CA ASN A 79 10.46 7.27 -3.65
C ASN A 79 11.76 7.48 -2.85
N PRO A 80 11.69 7.62 -1.51
CA PRO A 80 12.91 7.71 -0.72
C PRO A 80 13.72 6.43 -0.86
N ILE A 81 15.03 6.60 -1.05
CA ILE A 81 16.01 5.52 -1.02
C ILE A 81 16.67 5.58 0.35
N VAL A 82 16.57 4.49 1.11
CA VAL A 82 17.18 4.37 2.43
C VAL A 82 18.15 3.20 2.44
N ARG A 83 19.31 3.42 3.08
CA ARG A 83 20.29 2.36 3.31
C ARG A 83 19.78 1.45 4.40
N ILE A 84 19.81 0.15 4.15
CA ILE A 84 19.57 -0.87 5.16
C ILE A 84 20.93 -1.23 5.76
N ASP A 85 21.08 -1.01 7.07
CA ASP A 85 22.29 -1.37 7.80
C ASP A 85 22.03 -2.59 8.68
N LEU A 86 22.29 -3.78 8.12
CA LEU A 86 22.13 -5.05 8.81
C LEU A 86 23.52 -5.61 9.16
N PRO A 87 23.76 -6.02 10.43
CA PRO A 87 25.06 -6.54 10.84
C PRO A 87 25.40 -7.89 10.20
N GLU A 88 24.41 -8.59 9.66
CA GLU A 88 24.59 -9.85 8.95
C GLU A 88 23.47 -10.08 7.92
N ARG A 89 23.71 -10.96 6.94
CA ARG A 89 22.73 -11.28 5.89
C ARG A 89 21.52 -12.01 6.49
N ARG A 90 20.31 -11.59 6.11
CA ARG A 90 19.05 -12.13 6.63
C ARG A 90 18.04 -12.42 5.52
N TRP A 91 17.12 -13.34 5.81
CA TRP A 91 15.91 -13.55 5.04
C TRP A 91 14.75 -12.72 5.62
N VAL A 92 14.01 -12.07 4.73
CA VAL A 92 12.77 -11.35 5.07
C VAL A 92 11.60 -12.33 5.06
N ARG A 93 10.87 -12.43 6.17
CA ARG A 93 9.63 -13.22 6.27
C ARG A 93 8.38 -12.37 6.07
N ALA A 94 8.43 -11.12 6.52
CA ALA A 94 7.31 -10.20 6.40
C ALA A 94 7.82 -8.76 6.34
N VAL A 95 7.02 -7.91 5.69
CA VAL A 95 7.18 -6.46 5.68
C VAL A 95 5.87 -5.85 6.13
N GLU A 96 5.92 -4.94 7.08
CA GLU A 96 4.77 -4.13 7.48
C GLU A 96 5.10 -2.65 7.35
N PHE A 97 4.17 -1.89 6.79
CA PHE A 97 4.29 -0.44 6.70
C PHE A 97 3.36 0.22 7.70
N ARG A 98 3.87 1.26 8.34
CA ARG A 98 3.15 2.08 9.30
C ARG A 98 3.26 3.55 8.88
N PRO A 99 2.31 4.04 8.07
CA PRO A 99 2.24 5.48 7.75
C PRO A 99 2.03 6.29 9.03
N GLY A 100 2.67 7.45 9.09
CA GLY A 100 2.49 8.45 10.14
C GLY A 100 1.13 9.15 10.03
N ASP A 101 0.61 9.27 8.80
CA ASP A 101 -0.75 9.73 8.53
C ASP A 101 -1.42 8.77 7.52
N ARG A 102 -2.46 8.07 7.98
CA ARG A 102 -3.20 7.08 7.19
C ARG A 102 -4.19 7.73 6.22
N GLU A 103 -4.63 8.96 6.48
CA GLU A 103 -5.65 9.63 5.67
C GLU A 103 -5.09 10.03 4.31
N VAL A 104 -3.77 10.26 4.24
CA VAL A 104 -3.06 10.65 3.02
C VAL A 104 -2.26 9.50 2.39
N SER A 105 -2.58 8.25 2.71
CA SER A 105 -1.90 7.08 2.15
C SER A 105 -2.88 6.17 1.38
N HIS A 106 -2.45 5.66 0.24
CA HIS A 106 -3.22 4.92 -0.77
C HIS A 106 -2.54 3.61 -1.12
N HIS A 107 -1.27 3.67 -1.48
CA HIS A 107 -0.45 2.48 -1.75
C HIS A 107 0.92 2.65 -1.15
N GLN A 108 1.51 1.54 -0.70
CA GLN A 108 2.85 1.45 -0.14
C GLN A 108 3.55 0.26 -0.78
N GLY A 109 4.72 0.47 -1.39
CA GLY A 109 5.54 -0.59 -1.97
C GLY A 109 6.96 -0.53 -1.41
N ALA A 110 7.67 -1.65 -1.36
CA ALA A 110 9.07 -1.73 -0.93
C ALA A 110 9.85 -2.55 -1.97
N PHE A 111 10.96 -2.02 -2.48
CA PHE A 111 11.81 -2.71 -3.44
C PHE A 111 13.25 -2.72 -2.96
N MET A 112 13.92 -3.86 -3.02
CA MET A 112 15.38 -3.86 -2.90
C MET A 112 15.98 -3.37 -4.22
N VAL A 113 16.82 -2.35 -4.16
CA VAL A 113 17.59 -1.87 -5.29
C VAL A 113 19.07 -1.91 -4.92
N ASP A 114 19.88 -2.43 -5.83
CA ASP A 114 21.34 -2.36 -5.74
C ASP A 114 21.78 -0.97 -6.22
N LEU A 115 22.21 -0.14 -5.27
CA LEU A 115 22.60 1.23 -5.59
C LEU A 115 23.92 1.28 -6.35
N ALA A 116 24.78 0.26 -6.25
CA ALA A 116 26.01 0.17 -7.03
C ALA A 116 25.73 0.09 -8.54
N GLY A 117 24.61 -0.55 -8.93
CA GLY A 117 24.13 -0.58 -10.31
C GLY A 117 23.47 0.73 -10.79
N LEU A 118 22.98 1.57 -9.88
CA LEU A 118 22.32 2.84 -10.21
C LEU A 118 23.29 4.05 -10.20
N MET A 119 24.36 3.97 -9.41
CA MET A 119 25.31 5.07 -9.15
C MET A 119 26.72 4.83 -9.70
N ALA A 120 26.95 3.75 -10.46
CA ALA A 120 28.22 3.28 -11.02
C ALA A 120 29.44 4.24 -10.91
N THR A 121 29.95 4.40 -9.70
CA THR A 121 31.34 4.67 -9.34
C THR A 121 31.55 4.11 -7.94
N GLY A 122 32.25 2.97 -7.85
CA GLY A 122 32.75 2.43 -6.58
C GLY A 122 31.89 1.34 -5.95
N GLY A 123 32.42 0.12 -5.97
CA GLY A 123 31.76 -1.09 -5.49
C GLY A 123 31.50 -1.11 -3.98
N GLY A 124 30.34 -1.67 -3.64
CA GLY A 124 29.94 -2.05 -2.29
C GLY A 124 28.47 -2.44 -2.30
N ASP A 125 28.19 -3.71 -1.96
CA ASP A 125 26.85 -4.30 -1.87
C ASP A 125 25.95 -3.47 -0.94
N THR A 126 25.18 -2.55 -1.50
CA THR A 126 24.25 -1.70 -0.76
C THR A 126 22.83 -2.01 -1.23
N SER A 127 22.21 -2.98 -0.55
CA SER A 127 20.78 -3.20 -0.68
C SER A 127 20.05 -1.98 -0.10
N SER A 128 19.34 -1.25 -0.94
CA SER A 128 18.55 -0.09 -0.54
C SER A 128 17.07 -0.35 -0.78
N LEU A 129 16.19 0.19 0.08
CA LEU A 129 14.75 0.01 -0.04
C LEU A 129 14.13 1.21 -0.75
N ARG A 130 13.39 0.99 -1.83
CA ARG A 130 12.51 2.00 -2.42
C ARG A 130 11.12 1.86 -1.83
N ALA A 131 10.68 2.83 -1.04
CA ALA A 131 9.29 2.90 -0.61
C ALA A 131 8.45 3.66 -1.66
N GLN A 132 7.32 3.14 -2.12
CA GLN A 132 6.39 3.87 -3.02
C GLN A 132 5.11 4.22 -2.26
N SER A 133 4.92 5.49 -1.87
CA SER A 133 3.65 5.94 -1.29
C SER A 133 2.82 6.74 -2.31
N ALA A 134 1.58 6.34 -2.59
CA ALA A 134 0.57 7.21 -3.21
C ALA A 134 -0.43 7.66 -2.12
N PRO A 135 -1.01 8.88 -2.11
CA PRO A 135 -2.21 9.28 -1.33
C PRO A 135 -3.51 9.00 -2.07
N SER A 136 -4.65 8.83 -1.38
CA SER A 136 -5.93 8.48 -2.02
C SER A 136 -6.84 9.68 -2.00
N THR A 137 -7.31 10.11 -3.16
CA THR A 137 -8.36 11.12 -3.27
C THR A 137 -9.63 10.47 -3.79
N ASN A 138 -10.53 10.05 -2.90
CA ASN A 138 -11.93 10.00 -3.30
C ASN A 138 -12.95 10.28 -2.17
N ARG A 139 -13.55 11.47 -2.33
CA ARG A 139 -14.85 11.99 -1.86
C ARG A 139 -15.07 12.24 -0.36
N GLY A 140 -15.09 13.54 -0.02
CA GLY A 140 -16.32 14.10 0.55
C GLY A 140 -16.25 14.78 1.91
N THR A 141 -15.22 15.57 2.24
CA THR A 141 -15.37 16.60 3.29
C THR A 141 -14.34 17.70 3.11
N SER A 142 -14.78 18.96 3.13
CA SER A 142 -13.91 20.13 3.09
C SER A 142 -13.04 20.19 4.34
N MET A 143 -11.73 20.35 4.18
CA MET A 143 -10.90 21.00 5.20
C MET A 143 -10.21 22.21 4.61
N ARG A 144 -10.46 23.35 5.26
CA ARG A 144 -9.93 24.67 4.95
C ARG A 144 -8.43 24.73 5.25
N SER A 145 -7.72 25.40 4.32
CA SER A 145 -6.69 26.40 4.58
C SER A 145 -5.44 26.02 5.39
N GLY A 146 -4.34 25.84 4.66
CA GLY A 146 -3.02 26.33 5.07
C GLY A 146 -2.09 25.28 5.69
N CYS A 147 -1.04 24.93 4.95
CA CYS A 147 -0.01 23.91 5.24
C CYS A 147 -0.40 22.47 4.90
N GLY A 148 0.31 21.85 3.94
CA GLY A 148 0.12 20.45 3.59
C GLY A 148 0.61 19.52 4.69
N PRO A 149 -0.07 18.39 4.96
CA PRO A 149 0.35 17.44 5.97
C PRO A 149 1.72 16.84 5.62
N GLN A 150 2.56 16.66 6.65
CA GLN A 150 3.80 15.89 6.53
C GLN A 150 3.49 14.43 6.85
N ALA A 151 3.69 13.54 5.89
CA ALA A 151 3.58 12.11 6.10
C ALA A 151 4.99 11.52 6.23
N SER A 152 5.32 10.92 7.37
CA SER A 152 6.44 9.99 7.50
C SER A 152 5.90 8.55 7.41
N HIS A 153 6.75 7.56 7.15
CA HIS A 153 6.35 6.16 7.13
C HIS A 153 7.43 5.34 7.84
N ARG A 154 7.04 4.35 8.63
CA ARG A 154 7.95 3.32 9.14
C ARG A 154 7.72 2.03 8.35
N SER A 155 8.78 1.39 7.86
CA SER A 155 8.72 0.03 7.34
C SER A 155 9.41 -0.90 8.33
N SER A 156 8.82 -2.06 8.59
CA SER A 156 9.40 -3.04 9.50
C SER A 156 9.49 -4.41 8.86
N PHE A 157 10.48 -5.19 9.29
CA PHE A 157 10.77 -6.51 8.74
C PHE A 157 10.74 -7.55 9.85
N ARG A 158 10.14 -8.72 9.58
CA ARG A 158 10.15 -9.87 10.49
C ARG A 158 11.03 -11.00 9.95
N LYS A 159 11.75 -11.69 10.84
CA LYS A 159 12.68 -12.78 10.54
C LYS A 159 11.96 -14.13 10.28
N ALA A 160 12.53 -14.95 9.38
CA ALA A 160 12.26 -16.39 9.33
C ALA A 160 13.22 -17.13 10.27
N ARG A 161 12.70 -18.02 11.12
CA ARG A 161 13.54 -18.95 11.89
C ARG A 161 14.26 -19.84 10.87
N GLY A 162 15.60 -19.85 10.94
CA GLY A 162 16.45 -20.54 9.97
C GLY A 162 16.17 -22.03 9.95
N ALA A 163 15.95 -22.58 8.76
CA ALA A 163 16.18 -24.00 8.51
C ALA A 163 17.70 -24.15 8.33
N GLY A 164 18.35 -24.83 9.27
CA GLY A 164 19.73 -25.25 9.11
C GLY A 164 19.83 -26.21 7.95
N LEU A 165 20.57 -25.83 6.91
CA LEU A 165 21.04 -26.76 5.90
C LEU A 165 22.38 -27.32 6.39
N SER A 166 22.33 -28.52 7.00
CA SER A 166 23.49 -29.38 7.12
C SER A 166 23.95 -29.76 5.72
N ARG A 167 25.21 -29.46 5.38
CA ARG A 167 25.88 -30.03 4.21
C ARG A 167 26.11 -31.52 4.46
N GLY A 168 25.61 -32.36 3.57
CA GLY A 168 26.19 -33.67 3.27
C GLY A 168 27.22 -33.54 2.17
#